data_AF-A0A832KBD3-F1
#
_entry.id   AF-A0A832KBD3-F1
#
_cell.length_a   1.000
_cell.length_b   1.000
_cell.length_c   1.000
_cell.angle_alpha   90.00
_cell.angle_beta   90.00
_cell.angle_gamma   90.00
#
_symmetry.space_group_name_H-M   'P 1'
#
loop_
_entity.id
_entity.type
_entity.pdbx_description
1 polymer ?
#
loop_
_entity_poly.entity_id
_entity_poly.type
_entity_poly.pdbx_seq_one_letter_code
_entity_poly.pdbx_strand_id
1 'polypeptide(L)'
;MDADERDIYMYLKSWPKLFISASEIARRAGGKRRYREEPEWAIPVLSRMLEKGMLETDSTGHYRINFRYDEEKKKRWVSPQIQQILARSGKKFEGVYEIEDTEGILGEEKPDGEEDADRKDKPLPPPGV
;
A
#
# COMPACT_ATOMS: atom_id res chain seq x y z
N MET A 1 4.33 -1.35 -0.39
CA MET A 1 4.44 -1.70 -1.83
C MET A 1 5.50 -0.78 -2.38
N ASP A 2 6.69 -1.33 -2.61
CA ASP A 2 7.88 -0.57 -2.99
C ASP A 2 7.80 -0.08 -4.44
N ALA A 3 8.72 0.78 -4.88
CA ALA A 3 8.70 1.32 -6.25
C ALA A 3 8.75 0.19 -7.30
N ASP A 4 9.67 -0.75 -7.12
CA ASP A 4 9.83 -1.91 -8.01
C ASP A 4 8.60 -2.83 -8.02
N GLU A 5 8.01 -3.08 -6.84
CA GLU A 5 6.79 -3.89 -6.73
C GLU A 5 5.61 -3.20 -7.43
N ARG A 6 5.55 -1.86 -7.35
CA ARG A 6 4.52 -1.07 -8.02
C ARG A 6 4.66 -1.14 -9.53
N ASP A 7 5.87 -1.02 -10.06
CA ASP A 7 6.12 -1.09 -11.50
C ASP A 7 5.72 -2.45 -12.08
N ILE A 8 6.11 -3.54 -11.40
CA ILE A 8 5.70 -4.90 -11.77
C ILE A 8 4.19 -5.06 -11.67
N TYR A 9 3.58 -4.61 -10.57
CA TYR A 9 2.14 -4.72 -10.37
C TYR A 9 1.34 -3.98 -11.44
N MET A 10 1.70 -2.74 -11.75
CA MET A 10 1.00 -1.94 -12.77
C MET A 10 1.10 -2.60 -14.15
N TYR A 11 2.26 -3.19 -14.48
CA TYR A 11 2.42 -3.92 -15.72
C TYR A 11 1.53 -5.18 -15.78
N LEU A 12 1.57 -6.03 -14.75
CA LEU A 12 0.74 -7.25 -14.71
C LEU A 12 -0.76 -6.95 -14.63
N LYS A 13 -1.15 -5.81 -14.04
CA LYS A 13 -2.56 -5.37 -13.94
C LYS A 13 -3.18 -5.12 -15.31
N SER A 14 -2.39 -4.77 -16.32
CA SER A 14 -2.87 -4.66 -17.70
C SER A 14 -3.21 -6.02 -18.34
N TRP A 15 -2.74 -7.13 -17.75
CA TRP A 15 -2.84 -8.48 -18.32
C TRP A 15 -3.35 -9.53 -17.29
N PRO A 16 -4.51 -9.32 -16.66
CA PRO A 16 -4.92 -10.11 -15.49
C PRO A 16 -5.14 -11.61 -15.76
N LYS A 17 -5.35 -12.01 -17.02
CA LYS A 17 -5.63 -13.40 -17.41
C LYS A 17 -4.40 -14.14 -17.95
N LEU A 18 -3.27 -13.46 -18.14
CA LEU A 18 -2.09 -14.02 -18.77
C LEU A 18 -0.98 -14.20 -17.75
N PHE A 19 -0.29 -15.34 -17.87
CA PHE A 19 0.97 -15.57 -17.18
C PHE A 19 2.11 -15.02 -18.03
N ILE A 20 2.96 -14.19 -17.43
CA ILE A 20 4.07 -13.50 -18.12
C ILE A 20 5.41 -13.90 -17.50
N SER A 21 6.43 -14.10 -18.33
CA SER A 21 7.75 -14.53 -17.87
C SER A 21 8.49 -13.42 -17.13
N ALA A 22 9.37 -13.79 -16.20
CA ALA A 22 10.19 -12.81 -15.45
C ALA A 22 10.99 -11.89 -16.38
N SER A 23 11.54 -12.42 -17.48
CA SER A 23 12.32 -11.63 -18.44
C SER A 23 11.48 -10.58 -19.17
N GLU A 24 10.24 -10.91 -19.57
CA GLU A 24 9.36 -9.94 -20.22
C GLU A 24 8.91 -8.87 -19.22
N ILE A 25 8.62 -9.25 -17.98
CA ILE A 25 8.33 -8.31 -16.89
C ILE A 25 9.51 -7.35 -16.67
N ALA A 26 10.73 -7.88 -16.53
CA ALA A 26 11.93 -7.07 -16.32
C ALA A 26 12.15 -6.06 -17.46
N ARG A 27 11.90 -6.48 -18.70
CA ARG A 27 12.06 -5.64 -19.89
C ARG A 27 11.00 -4.55 -20.01
N ARG A 28 9.76 -4.84 -19.64
CA ARG A 28 8.60 -3.96 -19.85
C ARG A 28 8.29 -3.05 -18.67
N ALA A 29 8.42 -3.54 -17.44
CA ALA A 29 8.09 -2.78 -16.23
C ALA A 29 9.18 -1.76 -15.88
N GLY A 30 10.45 -2.13 -15.97
CA GLY A 30 11.59 -1.27 -15.59
C GLY A 30 12.12 -0.38 -16.72
N GLY A 31 11.58 -0.54 -17.93
CA GLY A 31 12.01 0.18 -19.13
C GLY A 31 13.35 -0.30 -19.72
N LYS A 32 13.66 0.20 -20.92
CA LYS A 32 14.79 -0.27 -21.73
C LYS A 32 16.17 -0.03 -21.09
N ARG A 33 16.33 1.05 -20.32
CA ARG A 33 17.60 1.39 -19.67
C ARG A 33 17.94 0.39 -18.57
N ARG A 34 17.02 0.19 -17.62
CA ARG A 34 17.20 -0.71 -16.48
C ARG A 34 17.43 -2.15 -16.92
N TYR A 35 16.67 -2.62 -17.92
CA TYR A 35 16.85 -3.97 -18.45
C TYR A 35 18.23 -4.20 -19.07
N ARG A 36 18.88 -3.17 -19.62
CA ARG A 36 20.25 -3.29 -20.16
C ARG A 36 21.29 -3.39 -19.06
N GLU A 37 21.08 -2.66 -17.96
CA GLU A 37 22.00 -2.62 -16.82
C GLU A 37 21.86 -3.87 -15.95
N GLU A 38 20.62 -4.30 -15.70
CA GLU A 38 20.29 -5.43 -14.84
C GLU A 38 19.09 -6.19 -15.45
N PRO A 39 19.30 -7.19 -16.31
CA PRO A 39 18.20 -7.89 -16.98
C PRO A 39 17.34 -8.74 -16.02
N GLU A 40 17.89 -9.07 -14.86
CA GLU A 40 17.28 -9.95 -13.86
C GLU A 40 16.71 -9.18 -12.65
N TRP A 41 16.66 -7.85 -12.70
CA TRP A 41 16.23 -7.00 -11.58
C TRP A 41 14.85 -7.39 -11.01
N ALA A 42 13.97 -7.91 -11.86
CA ALA A 42 12.62 -8.30 -11.46
C ALA A 42 12.60 -9.60 -10.64
N ILE A 43 13.57 -10.51 -10.78
CA ILE A 43 13.57 -11.83 -10.12
C ILE A 43 13.49 -11.71 -8.59
N PRO A 44 14.37 -10.95 -7.89
CA PRO A 44 14.28 -10.82 -6.44
C PRO A 44 12.98 -10.13 -6.00
N VAL A 45 12.43 -9.23 -6.81
CA VAL A 45 11.17 -8.55 -6.52
C VAL A 45 9.98 -9.50 -6.66
N LEU A 46 9.96 -10.31 -7.73
CA LEU A 46 8.93 -11.32 -7.98
C LEU A 46 8.87 -12.37 -6.88
N SER A 47 10.03 -12.84 -6.38
CA SER A 47 10.09 -13.77 -5.25
C SER A 47 9.41 -13.19 -4.01
N ARG A 48 9.77 -11.95 -3.63
CA ARG A 48 9.14 -11.26 -2.49
C ARG A 48 7.64 -11.04 -2.67
N MET A 49 7.21 -10.71 -3.89
CA MET A 49 5.78 -10.52 -4.20
C MET A 49 5.00 -11.84 -4.15
N LEU A 50 5.64 -12.95 -4.53
CA LEU A 50 5.06 -14.29 -4.47
C LEU A 50 4.95 -14.78 -3.03
N GLU A 51 5.97 -14.56 -2.20
CA GLU A 51 5.93 -14.84 -0.75
C GLU A 51 4.82 -14.07 -0.03
N LYS A 52 4.57 -12.81 -0.45
CA LYS A 52 3.46 -11.99 0.06
C LYS A 52 2.08 -12.41 -0.46
N GLY A 53 2.00 -13.41 -1.33
CA GLY A 53 0.75 -13.88 -1.94
C GLY A 53 0.13 -12.93 -2.96
N MET A 54 0.85 -11.89 -3.41
CA MET A 54 0.32 -10.94 -4.38
C MET A 54 0.27 -11.50 -5.80
N LEU A 55 1.17 -12.45 -6.09
CA LEU A 55 1.33 -13.08 -7.39
C LEU A 55 1.09 -14.58 -7.29
N GLU A 56 0.72 -15.17 -8.41
CA GLU A 56 0.69 -16.61 -8.62
C GLU A 56 1.73 -16.96 -9.69
N THR A 57 2.33 -18.15 -9.57
CA THR A 57 3.24 -18.69 -10.57
C THR A 57 2.71 -20.01 -11.15
N ASP A 58 3.06 -20.29 -12.40
CA ASP A 58 2.79 -21.57 -13.05
C ASP A 58 3.99 -22.53 -12.97
N SER A 59 3.82 -23.76 -13.46
CA SER A 59 4.89 -24.77 -13.48
C SER A 59 6.07 -24.42 -14.40
N THR A 60 5.96 -23.35 -15.19
CA THR A 60 6.97 -22.90 -16.15
C THR A 60 7.66 -21.60 -15.70
N GLY A 61 7.35 -21.09 -14.50
CA GLY A 61 7.97 -19.88 -13.95
C GLY A 61 7.44 -18.59 -14.55
N HIS A 62 6.21 -18.58 -15.07
CA HIS A 62 5.52 -17.35 -15.43
C HIS A 62 4.67 -16.85 -14.26
N TYR A 63 4.34 -15.56 -14.27
CA TYR A 63 3.71 -14.85 -13.15
C TYR A 63 2.43 -14.14 -13.59
N ARG A 64 1.43 -14.11 -12.71
CA ARG A 64 0.23 -13.26 -12.83
C ARG A 64 -0.16 -12.68 -11.48
N ILE A 65 -1.02 -11.66 -11.48
CA ILE A 65 -1.61 -11.15 -10.24
C ILE A 65 -2.57 -12.18 -9.65
N ASN A 66 -2.46 -12.39 -8.34
CA ASN A 66 -3.43 -13.18 -7.58
C ASN A 66 -4.73 -12.38 -7.42
N PHE A 67 -5.84 -12.92 -7.92
CA PHE A 67 -7.15 -12.26 -7.82
C PHE A 67 -7.60 -12.04 -6.37
N ARG A 68 -7.26 -12.97 -5.46
CA ARG A 68 -7.62 -12.85 -4.04
C ARG A 68 -6.96 -11.64 -3.39
N TYR A 69 -5.71 -11.36 -3.74
CA TYR A 69 -4.98 -10.21 -3.22
C TYR A 69 -5.58 -8.87 -3.68
N ASP A 70 -6.04 -8.78 -4.94
CA ASP A 70 -6.66 -7.55 -5.46
C ASP A 70 -8.08 -7.32 -4.89
N GLU A 71 -8.84 -8.38 -4.60
CA GLU A 71 -10.14 -8.28 -3.93
C GLU A 71 -10.02 -7.76 -2.49
N GLU A 72 -9.03 -8.23 -1.72
CA GLU A 72 -8.79 -7.75 -0.37
C GLU A 72 -8.49 -6.24 -0.33
N LYS A 73 -7.80 -5.71 -1.35
CA LYS A 73 -7.53 -4.27 -1.48
C LYS A 73 -8.71 -3.45 -1.98
N LYS A 74 -9.67 -4.06 -2.68
CA LYS A 74 -10.81 -3.36 -3.30
C LYS A 74 -11.97 -3.12 -2.34
N LYS A 75 -11.81 -3.36 -1.04
CA LYS A 75 -12.80 -2.99 -0.02
C LYS A 75 -13.07 -1.49 -0.07
N ARG A 76 -14.22 -1.12 -0.63
CA ARG A 76 -14.61 0.28 -0.81
C ARG A 76 -15.38 0.73 0.41
N TRP A 77 -14.91 1.81 1.02
CA TRP A 77 -15.72 2.53 2.00
C TRP A 77 -16.95 3.10 1.29
N VAL A 78 -18.10 2.93 1.91
CA VAL A 78 -19.37 3.45 1.43
C VAL A 78 -19.94 4.35 2.50
N SER A 79 -20.28 5.59 2.13
CA SER A 79 -20.85 6.55 3.08
C SER A 79 -22.19 6.06 3.64
N PRO A 80 -22.59 6.47 4.86
CA PRO A 80 -23.84 6.04 5.47
C PRO A 80 -25.08 6.30 4.59
N GLN A 81 -25.09 7.40 3.85
CA GLN A 81 -26.16 7.72 2.92
C GLN A 81 -26.22 6.76 1.73
N ILE A 82 -25.06 6.37 1.19
CA ILE A 82 -25.01 5.39 0.11
C ILE A 82 -25.41 4.01 0.64
N GLN A 83 -25.03 3.63 1.87
CA GLN A 83 -25.50 2.40 2.50
C GLN A 83 -27.03 2.33 2.58
N GLN A 84 -27.71 3.41 3.01
CA GLN A 84 -29.17 3.47 3.03
C GLN A 84 -29.80 3.29 1.64
N ILE A 85 -29.19 3.89 0.62
CA ILE A 85 -29.65 3.74 -0.77
C ILE A 85 -29.46 2.30 -1.26
N LEU A 86 -28.31 1.68 -0.97
CA LEU A 86 -28.01 0.29 -1.36
C LEU A 86 -28.95 -0.70 -0.67
N ALA A 87 -29.20 -0.51 0.64
CA ALA A 87 -30.14 -1.32 1.42
C ALA A 87 -31.57 -1.24 0.85
N ARG A 88 -32.01 -0.03 0.50
CA ARG A 88 -33.33 0.19 -0.10
C ARG A 88 -33.46 -0.37 -1.52
N SER A 89 -32.35 -0.48 -2.25
CA SER A 89 -32.31 -1.04 -3.60
C SER A 89 -32.47 -2.58 -3.64
N GLY A 90 -32.42 -3.28 -2.51
CA GLY A 90 -32.56 -4.75 -2.44
C GLY A 90 -31.45 -5.53 -3.13
N LYS A 91 -30.34 -4.87 -3.51
CA LYS A 91 -29.19 -5.48 -4.18
C LYS A 91 -28.07 -5.73 -3.16
N LYS A 92 -27.53 -6.94 -3.15
CA LYS A 92 -26.34 -7.27 -2.35
C LYS A 92 -25.09 -6.96 -3.17
N PHE A 93 -24.20 -6.16 -2.60
CA PHE A 93 -22.91 -5.83 -3.21
C PHE A 93 -21.79 -6.44 -2.38
N GLU A 94 -20.98 -7.29 -3.00
CA GLU A 94 -19.79 -7.87 -2.36
C GLU A 94 -18.70 -6.80 -2.20
N GLY A 95 -17.99 -6.82 -1.06
CA GLY A 95 -16.83 -5.94 -0.80
C GLY A 95 -17.12 -4.59 -0.12
N VAL A 96 -18.32 -4.39 0.44
CA VAL A 96 -18.69 -3.23 1.27
C VAL A 96 -18.59 -3.62 2.75
N TYR A 97 -17.85 -2.85 3.56
CA TYR A 97 -17.90 -2.99 5.03
C TYR A 97 -18.96 -2.04 5.61
N GLU A 98 -19.75 -2.55 6.56
CA GLU A 98 -20.37 -1.75 7.61
C GLU A 98 -19.30 -1.47 8.69
N ILE A 99 -19.28 -0.26 9.22
CA ILE A 99 -18.48 0.05 10.40
C ILE A 99 -19.36 -0.37 11.60
N GLU A 100 -18.93 -1.38 12.35
CA GLU A 100 -19.23 -1.36 13.78
C GLU A 100 -18.25 -0.36 14.39
N ASP A 101 -18.77 0.67 15.04
CA ASP A 101 -18.01 1.77 15.65
C ASP A 101 -16.98 1.22 16.65
N THR A 102 -15.80 0.85 16.19
CA THR A 102 -14.62 0.74 17.06
C THR A 102 -14.12 2.13 17.34
N GLU A 103 -14.60 2.67 18.46
CA GLU A 103 -14.02 3.83 19.11
C GLU A 103 -12.52 3.66 19.33
N GLY A 104 -11.78 4.76 19.09
CA GLY A 104 -10.44 4.96 19.62
C GLY A 104 -9.29 4.51 18.73
N ILE A 105 -8.85 5.40 17.83
CA ILE A 105 -7.46 5.90 17.74
C ILE A 105 -7.60 7.30 17.08
N LEU A 106 -7.94 8.29 17.90
CA LEU A 106 -7.55 9.67 17.62
C LEU A 106 -6.15 9.81 18.21
N GLY A 107 -5.14 9.76 17.34
CA GLY A 107 -3.80 10.20 17.71
C GLY A 107 -3.91 11.67 18.09
N GLU A 108 -3.68 11.96 19.37
CA GLU A 108 -3.62 13.32 19.91
C GLU A 108 -2.56 14.12 19.13
N GLU A 109 -3.01 15.00 18.24
CA GLU A 109 -2.23 16.15 17.83
C GLU A 109 -2.04 17.02 19.08
N LYS A 110 -0.81 17.03 19.61
CA LYS A 110 -0.45 18.03 20.62
C LYS A 110 -0.52 19.41 19.97
N PRO A 111 -1.33 20.35 20.49
CA PRO A 111 -1.30 21.72 20.02
C PRO A 111 -0.04 22.41 20.53
N ASP A 112 0.81 22.83 19.60
CA ASP A 112 1.92 23.74 19.83
C ASP A 112 1.37 25.17 20.10
N GLY A 113 1.69 25.72 21.28
CA GLY A 113 1.81 27.16 21.50
C GLY A 113 0.82 27.80 22.47
N GLU A 114 1.27 28.03 23.72
CA GLU A 114 0.86 29.20 24.51
C GLU A 114 2.01 29.62 25.47
N GLU A 115 2.64 30.76 25.16
CA GLU A 115 3.37 31.64 26.12
C GLU A 115 2.35 32.09 27.21
N ASP A 116 2.66 32.31 28.49
CA ASP A 116 3.69 33.18 29.03
C ASP A 116 3.68 33.12 30.58
N ALA A 117 4.76 33.61 31.20
CA ALA A 117 4.87 34.14 32.58
C ALA A 117 4.62 33.23 33.81
N ASP A 118 5.70 32.78 34.47
CA ASP A 118 5.95 33.20 35.86
C ASP A 118 7.45 33.19 36.20
N ARG A 119 7.87 34.29 36.81
CA ARG A 119 9.23 34.71 37.10
C ARG A 119 9.51 34.34 38.55
N LYS A 120 10.53 33.52 38.85
CA LYS A 120 11.23 33.56 40.15
C LYS A 120 12.58 32.85 40.15
N ASP A 121 13.61 33.68 40.28
CA ASP A 121 14.87 33.49 41.00
C ASP A 121 15.45 32.07 41.11
N LYS A 122 16.57 31.83 40.41
CA LYS A 122 17.71 31.12 40.97
C LYS A 122 19.03 31.55 40.30
N PRO A 123 20.12 31.70 41.07
CA PRO A 123 21.28 32.53 40.70
C PRO A 123 22.22 31.83 39.73
N LEU A 124 22.94 32.64 38.94
CA LEU A 124 23.98 32.22 38.01
C LEU A 124 25.19 31.61 38.77
N PRO A 125 25.76 30.47 38.33
CA PRO A 125 27.07 30.05 38.79
C PRO A 125 28.17 30.95 38.18
N PRO A 126 29.26 31.22 38.92
CA PRO A 126 30.30 32.16 38.51
C PRO A 126 31.15 31.62 37.33
N PRO A 127 31.76 32.51 36.52
CA PRO A 127 32.69 32.10 35.47
C PRO A 127 33.99 31.59 36.09
N GLY A 128 34.31 30.31 35.85
CA GLY A 128 35.49 29.65 36.37
C GLY A 128 36.49 29.28 35.27
N VAL A 129 37.47 30.17 35.10
CA VAL A 129 38.88 30.03 34.63
C VAL A 129 39.16 29.34 33.30
#